data_AF-A0A397MDV9-F1
#
_entry.id   AF-A0A397MDV9-F1
#
_cell.length_a   1.000
_cell.length_b   1.000
_cell.length_c   1.000
_cell.angle_alpha   90.00
_cell.angle_beta   90.00
_cell.angle_gamma   90.00
#
_symmetry.space_group_name_H-M   'P 1'
#
loop_
_entity.id
_entity.type
_entity.pdbx_description
1 polymer ?
#
loop_
_entity_poly.entity_id
_entity_poly.type
_entity_poly.pdbx_seq_one_letter_code
_entity_poly.pdbx_strand_id
1 'polypeptide(L)' 'MSIKPGPKPIAPSTGQPDKRRRDNKDTPGNTPGLKPHKHKPGK' A
#
# COMPACT_ATOMS: atom_id res chain seq x y z
N MET A 1 -1.82 7.60 -11.50
CA MET A 1 -2.46 6.86 -10.38
C MET A 1 -2.85 7.86 -9.30
N SER A 2 -4.10 7.86 -8.84
CA SER A 2 -4.55 8.61 -7.65
C SER A 2 -4.35 7.82 -6.34
N ILE A 3 -3.34 6.93 -6.30
CA ILE A 3 -2.91 6.27 -5.06
C ILE A 3 -2.09 7.30 -4.29
N LYS A 4 -2.57 7.70 -3.12
CA LYS A 4 -1.83 8.64 -2.26
C LYS A 4 -0.43 8.07 -1.96
N PRO A 5 0.64 8.87 -2.06
CA PRO A 5 1.98 8.41 -1.73
C PRO A 5 2.14 8.11 -0.23
N GLY A 6 3.21 7.38 0.12
CA GLY A 6 3.64 7.11 1.49
C GLY A 6 3.09 5.81 2.12
N PRO A 7 3.61 5.45 3.32
CA PRO A 7 3.25 4.23 4.04
C PRO A 7 1.75 4.06 4.24
N LYS A 8 1.32 2.79 4.32
CA LYS A 8 -0.04 2.50 4.79
C LYS A 8 -0.18 2.88 6.26
N PRO A 9 -1.30 3.50 6.67
CA PRO A 9 -1.60 3.75 8.07
C PRO A 9 -1.64 2.44 8.84
N ILE A 10 -1.13 2.47 10.07
CA ILE A 10 -1.22 1.37 11.02
C ILE A 10 -2.50 1.56 11.84
N ALA A 11 -3.31 0.51 11.97
CA ALA A 11 -4.50 0.54 12.80
C ALA A 11 -4.10 0.53 14.28
N PRO A 12 -4.57 1.48 15.10
CA PRO A 12 -4.16 1.61 16.50
C PRO A 12 -4.59 0.41 17.36
N SER A 13 -5.71 -0.24 17.01
CA SER A 13 -6.25 -1.39 17.75
C SER A 13 -5.48 -2.68 17.53
N THR A 14 -4.82 -2.85 16.38
CA THR A 14 -4.18 -4.13 15.99
C THR A 14 -2.69 -4.00 15.74
N GLY A 15 -2.16 -2.78 15.60
CA GLY A 15 -0.79 -2.55 15.17
C GLY A 15 -0.50 -3.01 13.74
N GLN A 16 -1.52 -3.37 12.95
CA GLN A 16 -1.37 -3.88 11.59
C GLN A 16 -1.69 -2.82 10.53
N PRO A 17 -1.11 -2.93 9.33
CA PRO A 17 -1.44 -2.03 8.21
C PRO A 17 -2.91 -2.10 7.81
N ASP A 18 -3.51 -0.95 7.46
CA ASP A 18 -4.90 -0.89 6.96
C ASP A 18 -5.04 -1.69 5.64
N LYS A 19 -5.82 -2.78 5.70
CA LYS A 19 -6.06 -3.69 4.58
C LYS A 19 -6.97 -3.09 3.49
N ARG A 20 -7.72 -2.02 3.79
CA ARG A 20 -8.63 -1.35 2.84
C ARG A 20 -7.88 -0.50 1.82
N ARG A 21 -6.72 0.06 2.20
CA ARG A 21 -5.89 0.85 1.29
C ARG A 21 -5.07 -0.10 0.41
N ARG A 22 -5.10 0.11 -0.91
CA ARG A 22 -4.21 -0.61 -1.84
C ARG A 22 -2.77 -0.22 -1.57
N ASP A 23 -1.89 -1.20 -1.77
CA ASP A 23 -0.47 -0.95 -1.70
C ASP A 23 0.07 -0.52 -3.06
N ASN A 24 0.96 0.47 -3.13
CA ASN A 24 1.78 0.68 -4.31
C ASN A 24 3.25 0.48 -3.92
N LYS A 25 3.86 -0.54 -4.50
CA LYS A 25 5.26 -0.93 -4.23
C LYS A 25 6.27 -0.02 -4.89
N ASP A 26 5.83 0.81 -5.81
CA ASP A 26 6.64 1.81 -6.48
C ASP A 26 6.80 3.09 -5.62
N THR A 27 6.04 3.19 -4.52
CA THR A 27 6.12 4.34 -3.59
C THR A 27 7.06 4.05 -2.41
N PRO A 28 8.08 4.89 -2.17
CA PRO A 28 8.99 4.73 -1.03
C PRO A 28 8.25 4.86 0.32
N GLY A 29 8.66 4.07 1.31
CA GLY A 29 8.04 4.01 2.64
C GLY A 29 7.01 2.90 2.83
N ASN A 30 7.03 1.87 1.98
CA ASN A 30 6.03 0.81 2.01
C ASN A 30 6.32 -0.29 3.04
N THR A 31 5.29 -0.96 3.54
CA THR A 31 5.40 -2.11 4.46
C THR A 31 5.97 -3.33 3.71
N PRO A 32 7.17 -3.82 4.05
CA PRO A 32 7.84 -4.89 3.30
C PRO A 32 7.08 -6.22 3.33
N GLY A 33 6.24 -6.46 4.34
CA GLY A 33 5.46 -7.71 4.49
C GLY A 33 4.18 -7.82 3.65
N LEU A 34 3.78 -6.79 2.90
CA LEU A 34 2.50 -6.83 2.14
C LEU A 34 2.70 -7.24 0.68
N LYS A 35 1.72 -7.96 0.12
CA LYS A 35 1.76 -8.36 -1.29
C LYS A 35 1.71 -7.12 -2.23
N PRO A 36 2.51 -7.12 -3.31
CA PRO A 36 2.51 -6.05 -4.30
C PRO A 36 1.15 -5.97 -5.02
N HIS A 37 0.69 -4.76 -5.32
CA HIS A 37 -0.44 -4.57 -6.24
C HIS A 37 0.06 -4.72 -7.68
N LYS A 38 -0.50 -5.67 -8.43
CA LYS A 38 -0.20 -5.85 -9.85
C LYS A 38 -0.98 -4.84 -10.67
N HIS A 39 -0.28 -3.92 -11.32
CA HIS A 39 -0.88 -2.98 -12.27
C HIS A 39 -1.06 -3.66 -13.63
N LYS A 40 -2.23 -3.47 -14.26
CA LYS A 40 -2.39 -3.77 -15.69
C LYS A 40 -1.73 -2.61 -16.46
N PRO A 41 -0.78 -2.88 -17.36
CA PRO A 41 -0.28 -1.84 -18.27
C PRO A 41 -1.46 -1.34 -19.10
N GLY A 42 -1.62 0.00 -19.19
CA GLY A 42 -2.58 0.58 -20.14
C GLY A 42 -2.17 0.20 -21.57
N LYS A 43 -3.17 -0.13 -22.39
CA LYS A 43 -2.99 -0.34 -23.82
C LYS A 43 -2.80 1.00 -24.53
#